data_AF-A0A949DKC6-F1
#
_entry.id   AF-A0A949DKC6-F1
#
_cell.length_a   1.000
_cell.length_b   1.000
_cell.length_c   1.000
_cell.angle_alpha   90.00
_cell.angle_beta   90.00
_cell.angle_gamma   90.00
#
_symmetry.space_group_name_H-M   'P 1'
#
loop_
_entity.id
_entity.type
_entity.pdbx_description
1 polymer ?
#
loop_
_entity_poly.entity_id
_entity_poly.type
_entity_poly.pdbx_seq_one_letter_code
_entity_poly.pdbx_strand_id
1 'polypeptide(L)'
;MILGKCPYCDDGQIEIQEKEVRGKKVKLYVCSNASWVTEDGEMYELSQNATCDFRIWQNSLAKYGKWLSYKEVRTLLEDESLEVELLSKKYGKKIYYNKFITLNPEYGVSVVWD
;
A
#
# COMPACT_ATOMS: atom_id res chain seq x y z
N MET A 1 2.35 7.51 -13.25
CA MET A 1 3.19 6.36 -13.67
C MET A 1 2.49 5.10 -13.26
N ILE A 2 2.38 4.13 -14.18
CA ILE A 2 1.76 2.82 -13.95
C ILE A 2 2.83 1.86 -13.42
N LEU A 3 2.51 1.08 -12.39
CA LEU A 3 3.41 0.12 -11.74
C LEU A 3 3.14 -1.33 -12.12
N GLY A 4 1.90 -1.68 -12.44
CA GLY A 4 1.49 -3.05 -12.72
C GLY A 4 -0.02 -3.16 -12.88
N LYS A 5 -0.52 -4.38 -13.08
CA LYS A 5 -1.95 -4.65 -13.12
C LYS A 5 -2.54 -4.65 -11.71
N CYS A 6 -3.82 -4.31 -11.60
CA CYS A 6 -4.55 -4.49 -10.36
C CYS A 6 -4.80 -5.99 -10.12
N PRO A 7 -4.48 -6.52 -8.93
CA PRO A 7 -4.71 -7.93 -8.61
C PRO A 7 -6.18 -8.25 -8.29
N TYR A 8 -7.05 -7.24 -8.18
CA TYR A 8 -8.46 -7.40 -7.75
C TYR A 8 -9.50 -6.95 -8.79
N CYS A 9 -9.08 -6.55 -10.00
CA CYS A 9 -9.99 -6.29 -11.12
C CYS A 9 -9.27 -6.51 -12.45
N ASP A 10 -10.02 -6.86 -13.50
CA ASP A 10 -9.48 -7.41 -14.74
C ASP A 10 -8.72 -6.39 -15.60
N ASP A 11 -9.20 -5.15 -15.64
CA ASP A 11 -8.71 -4.08 -16.52
C ASP A 11 -8.00 -2.94 -15.77
N GLY A 12 -8.00 -2.98 -14.44
CA GLY A 12 -7.39 -1.95 -13.62
C GLY A 12 -5.86 -1.98 -13.64
N GLN A 13 -5.27 -0.79 -13.54
CA GLN A 13 -3.81 -0.61 -13.45
C GLN A 13 -3.46 0.13 -12.17
N ILE A 14 -2.34 -0.23 -11.54
CA ILE A 14 -1.88 0.46 -10.34
C ILE A 14 -1.10 1.71 -10.73
N GLU A 15 -1.63 2.86 -10.33
CA GLU A 15 -1.03 4.17 -10.55
C GLU A 15 -0.46 4.74 -9.26
N ILE A 16 0.55 5.61 -9.41
CA ILE A 16 1.13 6.35 -8.29
C ILE A 16 0.48 7.73 -8.19
N GLN A 17 -0.09 8.02 -7.02
CA GLN A 17 -0.53 9.35 -6.61
C GLN A 17 0.29 9.83 -5.41
N GLU A 18 0.42 11.14 -5.26
CA GLU A 18 0.96 11.75 -4.04
C GLU A 18 -0.18 12.32 -3.22
N LYS A 19 -0.20 11.99 -1.92
CA LYS A 19 -1.18 12.49 -0.96
C LYS A 19 -0.47 13.04 0.26
N GLU A 20 -1.11 13.99 0.93
CA GLU A 20 -0.62 14.49 2.21
C GLU A 20 -1.45 13.89 3.34
N VAL A 21 -0.81 13.18 4.26
CA VAL A 21 -1.46 12.55 5.42
C VAL A 21 -0.76 13.05 6.67
N ARG A 22 -1.50 13.77 7.53
CA ARG A 22 -0.98 14.37 8.78
C ARG A 22 0.27 15.24 8.53
N GLY A 23 0.24 16.07 7.49
CA GLY A 23 1.35 16.96 7.11
C GLY A 23 2.59 16.26 6.52
N LYS A 24 2.49 14.97 6.18
CA LYS A 24 3.56 14.22 5.51
C LYS A 24 3.11 13.82 4.11
N LYS A 25 3.97 14.09 3.13
CA LYS A 25 3.79 13.58 1.76
C LYS A 25 4.04 12.07 1.75
N VAL A 26 3.04 11.32 1.30
CA VAL A 26 3.05 9.85 1.22
C VAL A 26 2.58 9.46 -0.17
N LYS A 27 3.23 8.46 -0.75
CA LYS A 27 2.77 7.88 -2.03
C LYS A 27 1.60 6.92 -1.78
N LEU A 28 0.59 7.05 -2.62
CA LEU A 28 -0.56 6.16 -2.70
C LEU A 28 -0.47 5.38 -4.02
N TYR A 29 -0.46 4.06 -3.94
CA TYR A 29 -0.53 3.19 -5.10
C TYR A 29 -1.97 2.71 -5.22
N VAL A 30 -2.68 3.13 -6.25
CA VAL A 30 -4.14 2.97 -6.34
C VAL A 30 -4.55 2.40 -7.68
N CYS A 31 -5.57 1.56 -7.70
CA CYS A 31 -6.15 1.08 -8.94
C CYS A 31 -6.75 2.25 -9.75
N SER A 32 -6.56 2.25 -11.07
CA SER A 32 -7.16 3.21 -12.01
C SER A 32 -8.69 3.20 -11.97
N ASN A 33 -9.28 2.06 -11.58
CA ASN A 33 -10.73 1.90 -11.43
C ASN A 33 -11.23 2.33 -10.03
N ALA A 34 -10.32 2.69 -9.13
CA ALA A 34 -10.65 3.22 -7.83
C ALA A 34 -10.70 4.75 -7.89
N SER A 35 -11.91 5.28 -7.75
CA SER A 35 -12.16 6.72 -7.67
C SER A 35 -12.55 7.09 -6.25
N TRP A 36 -11.91 8.12 -5.71
CA TRP A 36 -12.13 8.60 -4.35
C TRP A 36 -12.65 10.02 -4.42
N VAL A 37 -13.79 10.27 -3.78
CA VAL A 37 -14.38 11.60 -3.63
C VAL A 37 -14.06 12.09 -2.23
N THR A 38 -13.70 13.36 -2.12
CA THR A 38 -13.51 14.03 -0.84
C THR A 38 -14.20 15.37 -0.91
N GLU A 39 -15.11 15.65 0.04
CA GLU A 39 -15.79 16.93 0.14
C GLU A 39 -14.90 17.97 0.86
N ASP A 40 -14.27 17.57 1.96
CA ASP A 40 -13.50 18.48 2.84
C ASP A 40 -11.98 18.19 2.87
N GLY A 41 -11.49 17.21 2.09
CA GLY A 41 -10.09 16.79 2.08
C GLY A 41 -9.68 15.90 3.26
N GLU A 42 -10.59 15.66 4.22
CA GLU A 42 -10.33 14.86 5.43
C GLU A 42 -10.83 13.41 5.33
N MET A 43 -11.97 13.20 4.67
CA MET A 43 -12.54 11.86 4.43
C MET A 43 -12.55 11.55 2.93
N TYR A 44 -12.05 10.37 2.58
CA TYR A 44 -12.01 9.86 1.22
C TYR A 44 -13.01 8.70 1.12
N GLU A 45 -14.14 8.97 0.48
CA GLU A 45 -15.16 7.95 0.21
C GLU A 45 -15.00 7.42 -1.20
N LEU A 46 -15.30 6.13 -1.39
CA LEU A 46 -15.27 5.54 -2.71
C LEU A 46 -16.41 6.12 -3.56
N SER A 47 -16.11 6.59 -4.76
CA SER A 47 -17.12 7.05 -5.70
C SER A 47 -18.10 5.93 -6.04
N GLN A 48 -19.38 6.25 -6.21
CA GLN A 48 -20.39 5.27 -6.66
C GLN A 48 -20.08 4.63 -8.02
N ASN A 49 -19.21 5.26 -8.82
CA ASN A 49 -18.77 4.76 -10.13
C ASN A 49 -17.49 3.90 -10.06
N ALA A 50 -16.86 3.78 -8.89
CA ALA A 50 -15.65 2.99 -8.74
C ALA A 50 -15.99 1.50 -8.78
N THR A 51 -15.30 0.75 -9.65
CA THR A 51 -15.45 -0.71 -9.76
C THR A 51 -14.39 -1.48 -8.99
N CYS A 52 -13.45 -0.76 -8.37
CA CYS A 52 -12.41 -1.30 -7.51
C CYS A 52 -12.11 -0.29 -6.39
N ASP A 53 -11.62 -0.75 -5.24
CA ASP A 53 -11.23 0.07 -4.09
C ASP A 53 -9.79 -0.20 -3.63
N PHE A 54 -9.08 -1.05 -4.39
CA PHE A 54 -7.76 -1.51 -4.01
C PHE A 54 -6.73 -0.38 -4.02
N ARG A 55 -6.00 -0.29 -2.91
CA ARG A 55 -4.92 0.67 -2.72
C ARG A 55 -3.86 0.15 -1.75
N ILE A 56 -2.63 0.58 -1.96
CA ILE A 56 -1.50 0.37 -1.06
C ILE A 56 -0.95 1.74 -0.66
N TRP A 57 -0.85 2.00 0.64
CA TRP A 57 -0.13 3.16 1.12
C TRP A 57 1.35 2.87 1.25
N GLN A 58 2.20 3.81 0.84
CA GLN A 58 3.64 3.70 1.04
C GLN A 58 4.01 3.45 2.51
N ASN A 59 3.23 3.96 3.45
CA ASN A 59 3.44 3.83 4.88
C ASN A 59 2.59 2.71 5.53
N SER A 60 1.98 1.79 4.78
CA SER A 60 1.16 0.69 5.33
C SER A 60 1.89 -0.14 6.41
N LEU A 61 3.21 -0.27 6.30
CA LEU A 61 4.06 -1.00 7.26
C LEU A 61 4.85 -0.07 8.20
N ALA A 62 4.46 1.19 8.34
CA ALA A 62 5.18 2.16 9.17
C ALA A 62 5.23 1.76 10.65
N LYS A 63 4.24 0.99 11.15
CA LYS A 63 4.26 0.39 12.49
C LYS A 63 5.45 -0.55 12.71
N TYR A 64 5.96 -1.15 11.63
CA TYR A 64 7.14 -2.01 11.59
C TYR A 64 8.38 -1.26 11.10
N GLY A 65 8.35 0.07 11.08
CA GLY A 65 9.46 0.90 10.60
C GLY A 65 9.75 0.79 9.10
N LYS A 66 8.84 0.21 8.31
CA LYS A 66 9.04 -0.01 6.88
C LYS A 66 8.13 0.90 6.04
N TRP A 67 8.73 1.55 5.06
CA TRP A 67 8.02 2.26 4.00
C TRP A 67 8.28 1.52 2.68
N LEU A 68 7.23 1.31 1.89
CA LEU A 68 7.29 0.55 0.65
C LEU A 68 7.81 1.42 -0.49
N SER A 69 8.91 1.00 -1.09
CA SER A 69 9.39 1.58 -2.34
C SER A 69 8.53 1.14 -3.51
N TYR A 70 8.57 1.90 -4.61
CA TYR A 70 7.86 1.54 -5.83
C TYR A 70 8.32 0.19 -6.41
N LYS A 71 9.60 -0.18 -6.19
CA LYS A 71 10.15 -1.47 -6.63
C LYS A 71 9.52 -2.62 -5.87
N GLU A 72 9.42 -2.49 -4.55
CA GLU A 72 8.80 -3.51 -3.69
C GLU A 72 7.31 -3.68 -4.02
N VAL A 73 6.59 -2.59 -4.26
CA VAL A 73 5.19 -2.68 -4.70
C VAL A 73 5.08 -3.36 -6.05
N ARG A 74 5.96 -3.03 -7.00
CA ARG A 74 5.97 -3.70 -8.31
C ARG A 74 6.22 -5.20 -8.16
N THR A 75 7.24 -5.60 -7.41
CA THR A 75 7.51 -7.02 -7.14
C THR A 75 6.34 -7.69 -6.44
N LEU A 76 5.68 -7.02 -5.48
CA LEU A 76 4.50 -7.57 -4.80
C LEU A 76 3.30 -7.76 -5.74
N LEU A 77 3.15 -6.91 -6.76
CA LEU A 77 2.11 -7.07 -7.79
C LEU A 77 2.44 -8.16 -8.82
N GLU A 78 3.72 -8.47 -9.02
CA GLU A 78 4.20 -9.50 -9.96
C GLU A 78 4.25 -10.90 -9.31
N ASP A 79 4.79 -11.00 -8.09
CA ASP A 79 5.11 -12.25 -7.40
C ASP A 79 4.14 -12.57 -6.24
N GLU A 80 3.12 -11.72 -6.01
CA GLU A 80 2.10 -11.77 -4.93
C GLU A 80 2.63 -11.72 -3.48
N SER A 81 3.91 -12.01 -3.29
CA SER A 81 4.62 -12.04 -2.02
C SER A 81 6.02 -11.47 -2.16
N LEU A 82 6.52 -10.89 -1.07
CA LEU A 82 7.86 -10.30 -1.02
C LEU A 82 8.45 -10.41 0.39
N GLU A 83 9.71 -10.79 0.52
CA GLU A 83 10.43 -10.70 1.79
C GLU A 83 10.92 -9.27 2.02
N VAL A 84 10.62 -8.70 3.20
CA VAL A 84 11.04 -7.36 3.60
C VAL A 84 11.67 -7.37 4.99
N GLU A 85 12.65 -6.49 5.19
CA GLU A 85 13.22 -6.23 6.52
C GLU A 85 12.29 -5.31 7.32
N LEU A 86 11.91 -5.74 8.51
CA LEU A 86 11.08 -5.02 9.47
C LEU A 86 11.89 -4.63 10.70
N LEU A 87 11.47 -3.57 11.37
CA LEU A 87 12.06 -3.06 12.59
C LEU A 87 11.11 -3.24 13.79
N SER A 88 11.62 -3.88 14.83
CA SER A 88 10.99 -3.92 16.16
C SER A 88 11.78 -3.05 17.14
N LYS A 89 11.07 -2.28 17.96
CA LYS A 89 11.64 -1.44 19.02
C LYS A 89 11.26 -2.01 20.38
N LYS A 90 11.92 -3.10 20.78
CA LYS A 90 11.68 -3.73 22.09
C LYS A 90 12.66 -3.17 23.11
N TYR A 91 12.16 -2.57 24.19
CA TYR A 91 12.97 -1.96 25.27
C TYR A 91 14.04 -0.96 24.76
N GLY A 92 13.70 -0.13 23.78
CA GLY A 92 14.62 0.87 23.21
C GLY A 92 15.71 0.29 22.28
N LYS A 93 15.83 -1.03 22.16
CA LYS A 93 16.74 -1.67 21.20
C LYS A 93 16.04 -1.85 19.85
N LYS A 94 16.75 -1.51 18.78
CA LYS A 94 16.33 -1.78 17.39
C LYS A 94 16.70 -3.23 17.04
N ILE A 95 15.71 -4.03 16.71
CA ILE A 95 15.87 -5.40 16.25
C ILE A 95 15.30 -5.47 14.84
N TYR A 96 16.14 -5.83 13.88
CA TYR A 96 15.75 -6.05 12.49
C TYR A 96 15.43 -7.53 12.29
N TYR A 97 14.40 -7.82 11.52
CA TYR A 97 13.98 -9.17 11.21
C TYR A 97 13.26 -9.20 9.86
N ASN A 98 13.42 -10.28 9.11
CA ASN A 98 12.75 -10.43 7.83
C ASN A 98 11.41 -11.12 8.00
N LYS A 99 10.42 -10.67 7.23
CA LYS A 99 9.12 -11.31 7.09
C LYS A 99 8.65 -11.22 5.65
N PHE A 100 7.86 -12.21 5.23
CA PHE A 100 7.10 -12.10 4.00
C PHE A 100 5.90 -11.16 4.21
N ILE A 101 5.63 -10.38 3.18
CA ILE A 101 4.40 -9.62 3.03
C ILE A 101 3.65 -10.13 1.81
N THR A 102 2.33 -10.08 1.87
CA THR A 102 1.44 -10.43 0.76
C THR A 102 0.47 -9.29 0.51
N LEU A 103 -0.17 -9.32 -0.67
CA LEU A 103 -1.29 -8.43 -0.96
C LEU A 103 -2.45 -8.70 0.00
N ASN A 104 -3.17 -7.63 0.34
CA ASN A 104 -4.40 -7.71 1.13
C ASN A 104 -5.42 -6.72 0.56
N PRO A 105 -6.67 -7.15 0.27
CA PRO A 105 -7.64 -6.29 -0.41
C PRO A 105 -8.00 -5.04 0.42
N GLU A 106 -8.09 -5.17 1.74
CA GLU A 106 -8.53 -4.10 2.65
C GLU A 106 -7.36 -3.17 3.04
N TYR A 107 -6.23 -3.75 3.41
CA TYR A 107 -5.07 -3.01 3.96
C TYR A 107 -3.99 -2.70 2.93
N GLY A 108 -4.15 -3.17 1.69
CA GLY A 108 -3.16 -3.13 0.62
C GLY A 108 -2.11 -4.23 0.76
N VAL A 109 -1.50 -4.32 1.94
CA VAL A 109 -0.48 -5.33 2.27
C VAL A 109 -0.69 -5.89 3.67
N SER A 110 -0.34 -7.15 3.86
CA SER A 110 -0.29 -7.81 5.17
C SER A 110 1.07 -8.46 5.40
N VAL A 111 1.47 -8.59 6.67
CA VAL A 111 2.66 -9.35 7.06
C VAL A 111 2.23 -10.78 7.37
N VAL A 112 2.96 -11.76 6.86
CA VAL A 112 2.74 -13.17 7.16
C VAL A 112 3.36 -13.53 8.51
N TRP A 113 2.50 -13.95 9.44
CA TRP A 113 2.90 -14.40 10.78
C TRP A 113 2.62 -15.89 10.89
N ASP A 114 3.62 -16.71 10.55
CA ASP A 114 3.68 -18.12 10.95
C ASP A 114 3.87 -18.26 12.47
#